data_AF-A0A4V2MME8-F1
#
_entry.id   AF-A0A4V2MME8-F1
#
_cell.length_a   1.000
_cell.length_b   1.000
_cell.length_c   1.000
_cell.angle_alpha   90.00
_cell.angle_beta   90.00
_cell.angle_gamma   90.00
#
_symmetry.space_group_name_H-M   'P 1'
#
loop_
_entity.id
_entity.type
_entity.pdbx_description
1 polymer ?
#
loop_
_entity_poly.entity_id
_entity_poly.type
_entity_poly.pdbx_seq_one_letter_code
_entity_poly.pdbx_strand_id
1 'polypeptide(L)'
;MTTIRIAALPTLGRAARTALVLVAAVAAVALTLRVNAVRSEVHWLERRIVQVEQDRLLLETEFETRSSQRQLAEWNEVEFGFRAPSGDQFIDDGTQLAALGADPARGAPSPIRLARGGHVEMSSGALTELARALDSDAVQRGRQQFHRAVALLATSDESDEEAGRAEQGGSDAARLARRLTAGTGTAAAYGTRLVRSGP
;
A
#
# COMPACT_ATOMS: atom_id res chain seq x y z
N MET A 1 -91.03 15.36 25.40
CA MET A 1 -90.54 15.46 24.01
C MET A 1 -89.19 16.15 24.03
N THR A 2 -88.08 15.44 23.77
CA THR A 2 -86.87 15.93 23.11
C THR A 2 -85.99 14.70 22.85
N THR A 3 -85.98 14.22 21.61
CA THR A 3 -85.20 13.07 21.17
C THR A 3 -83.79 13.54 20.81
N ILE A 4 -82.80 13.08 21.57
CA ILE A 4 -81.37 13.28 21.27
C ILE A 4 -81.03 12.43 20.05
N ARG A 5 -80.67 13.11 18.95
CA ARG A 5 -80.33 12.50 17.68
C ARG A 5 -78.89 11.96 17.73
N ILE A 6 -78.73 10.65 17.85
CA ILE A 6 -77.44 9.96 17.74
C ILE A 6 -77.07 9.89 16.26
N ALA A 7 -76.34 10.90 15.78
CA ALA A 7 -75.78 10.97 14.44
C ALA A 7 -74.26 11.07 14.52
N ALA A 8 -73.59 10.01 15.00
CA ALA A 8 -72.13 10.01 15.14
C ALA A 8 -71.53 8.60 14.94
N LEU A 9 -71.83 7.92 13.83
CA LEU A 9 -71.25 6.59 13.58
C LEU A 9 -70.37 6.41 12.32
N PRO A 10 -70.35 7.27 11.27
CA PRO A 10 -69.47 7.02 10.11
C PRO A 10 -68.08 7.67 10.18
N THR A 11 -67.84 8.65 11.05
CA THR A 11 -66.55 9.37 11.14
C THR A 11 -65.51 8.63 11.97
N LEU A 12 -65.93 7.80 12.92
CA LEU A 12 -65.03 7.03 13.80
C LEU A 12 -64.08 6.14 13.00
N GLY A 13 -64.57 5.47 11.96
CA GLY A 13 -63.76 4.62 11.10
C GLY A 13 -62.77 5.38 10.20
N ARG A 14 -63.04 6.65 9.88
CA ARG A 14 -62.10 7.49 9.12
C ARG A 14 -61.01 8.04 10.05
N ALA A 15 -61.39 8.51 11.24
CA ALA A 15 -60.47 8.98 12.26
C ALA A 15 -59.48 7.90 12.72
N ALA A 16 -59.93 6.65 12.88
CA ALA A 16 -59.06 5.53 13.24
C ALA A 16 -58.01 5.23 12.16
N ARG A 17 -58.39 5.27 10.88
CA ARG A 17 -57.46 5.05 9.76
C ARG A 17 -56.43 6.18 9.65
N THR A 18 -56.87 7.43 9.79
CA THR A 18 -55.94 8.58 9.75
C THR A 18 -54.97 8.53 10.93
N ALA A 19 -55.43 8.15 12.13
CA ALA A 19 -54.57 7.99 13.29
C ALA A 19 -53.50 6.92 13.06
N LEU A 20 -53.86 5.76 12.49
CA LEU A 20 -52.92 4.69 12.16
C LEU A 20 -51.84 5.16 11.18
N VAL A 21 -52.23 5.86 10.10
CA VAL A 21 -51.29 6.37 9.11
C VAL A 21 -50.33 7.39 9.73
N LEU A 22 -50.83 8.27 10.60
CA LEU A 22 -49.97 9.25 11.29
C LEU A 22 -48.95 8.57 12.21
N VAL A 23 -49.38 7.57 12.98
CA VAL A 23 -48.46 6.80 13.84
C VAL A 23 -47.39 6.08 13.00
N ALA A 24 -47.78 5.45 11.90
CA ALA A 24 -46.86 4.80 10.98
C ALA A 24 -45.87 5.80 10.36
N ALA A 25 -46.35 6.97 9.95
CA ALA A 25 -45.52 8.04 9.39
C ALA A 25 -44.49 8.54 10.43
N VAL A 26 -44.92 8.79 11.67
CA VAL A 26 -44.02 9.20 12.75
C VAL A 26 -42.98 8.12 13.04
N ALA A 27 -43.37 6.85 13.07
CA ALA A 27 -42.44 5.73 13.26
C ALA A 27 -41.40 5.64 12.12
N ALA A 28 -41.83 5.83 10.87
CA ALA A 28 -40.93 5.83 9.70
C ALA A 28 -39.92 6.99 9.75
N VAL A 29 -40.37 8.18 10.17
CA VAL A 29 -39.48 9.34 10.38
C VAL A 29 -38.49 9.05 11.51
N ALA A 30 -38.96 8.53 12.65
CA ALA A 30 -38.09 8.18 13.78
C ALA A 30 -37.02 7.14 13.38
N LEU A 31 -37.39 6.15 12.59
CA LEU A 31 -36.44 5.16 12.05
C LEU A 31 -35.40 5.83 11.13
N THR A 32 -35.84 6.69 10.22
CA THR A 32 -34.94 7.43 9.33
C THR A 32 -33.95 8.29 10.14
N LEU A 33 -34.41 8.99 11.17
CA LEU A 33 -33.54 9.78 12.05
C LEU A 33 -32.52 8.90 12.79
N ARG A 34 -32.93 7.73 13.29
CA ARG A 34 -32.02 6.77 13.92
C ARG A 34 -30.97 6.25 12.95
N VAL A 35 -31.36 5.89 11.73
CA VAL A 35 -30.42 5.42 10.70
C VAL A 35 -29.40 6.51 10.36
N ASN A 36 -29.84 7.77 10.25
CA ASN A 36 -28.93 8.89 10.01
C ASN A 36 -27.97 9.13 11.19
N ALA A 37 -28.45 8.97 12.43
CA ALA A 37 -27.60 9.07 13.61
C ALA A 37 -26.52 7.96 13.62
N VAL A 38 -26.91 6.71 13.36
CA VAL A 38 -25.98 5.57 13.27
C VAL A 38 -24.97 5.76 12.14
N ARG A 39 -25.42 6.21 10.96
CA ARG A 39 -24.53 6.48 9.82
C ARG A 39 -23.48 7.53 10.16
N SER A 40 -23.86 8.57 10.90
CA SER A 40 -22.94 9.62 11.37
C SER A 40 -21.90 9.05 12.35
N GLU A 41 -22.34 8.20 13.27
CA GLU A 41 -21.46 7.53 14.24
C GLU A 41 -20.46 6.59 13.57
N VAL A 42 -20.91 5.78 12.61
CA VAL A 42 -20.04 4.92 11.79
C VAL A 42 -19.00 5.77 11.06
N HIS A 43 -19.42 6.87 10.42
CA HIS A 43 -18.50 7.74 9.70
C HIS A 43 -17.47 8.42 10.61
N TRP A 44 -17.84 8.75 11.85
CA TRP A 44 -16.87 9.24 12.84
C TRP A 44 -15.86 8.16 13.24
N LEU A 45 -16.32 6.93 13.47
CA LEU A 45 -15.46 5.80 13.84
C LEU A 45 -14.51 5.42 12.71
N GLU A 46 -14.96 5.41 11.45
CA GLU A 46 -14.11 5.18 10.28
C GLU A 46 -12.95 6.18 10.23
N ARG A 47 -13.24 7.47 10.39
CA ARG A 47 -12.19 8.50 10.46
C ARG A 47 -11.25 8.29 11.63
N ARG A 48 -11.78 7.86 12.77
CA ARG A 48 -10.98 7.56 13.96
C ARG A 48 -10.06 6.35 13.74
N ILE A 49 -10.53 5.31 13.06
CA ILE A 49 -9.73 4.13 12.68
C ILE A 49 -8.58 4.56 11.78
N VAL A 50 -8.86 5.36 10.75
CA VAL A 50 -7.80 5.85 9.83
C VAL A 50 -6.74 6.65 10.58
N GLN A 51 -7.15 7.53 11.51
CA GLN A 51 -6.19 8.28 12.33
C GLN A 51 -5.31 7.38 13.18
N VAL A 52 -5.91 6.40 13.88
CA VAL A 52 -5.16 5.48 14.75
C VAL A 52 -4.22 4.59 13.94
N GLU A 53 -4.60 4.19 12.73
CA GLU A 53 -3.74 3.41 11.84
C GLU A 53 -2.52 4.23 11.37
N GLN A 54 -2.69 5.51 11.08
CA GLN A 54 -1.58 6.41 10.75
C GLN A 54 -0.61 6.56 11.92
N ASP A 55 -1.13 6.74 13.13
CA ASP A 55 -0.32 6.79 14.35
C ASP A 55 0.45 5.48 14.57
N ARG A 56 -0.20 4.33 14.34
CA ARG A 56 0.43 3.00 14.41
C ARG A 56 1.57 2.88 13.40
N LEU A 57 1.34 3.25 12.14
CA LEU A 57 2.37 3.16 11.08
C LEU A 57 3.58 4.04 11.41
N LEU A 58 3.36 5.25 11.91
CA LEU A 58 4.42 6.14 12.37
C LEU A 58 5.24 5.47 13.48
N LEU A 59 4.56 4.95 14.51
CA LEU A 59 5.19 4.27 15.64
C LEU A 59 5.99 3.05 15.19
N GLU A 60 5.42 2.21 14.33
CA GLU A 60 6.09 1.02 13.79
C GLU A 60 7.36 1.41 13.03
N THR A 61 7.29 2.46 12.21
CA THR A 61 8.46 2.97 11.47
C THR A 61 9.55 3.48 12.42
N GLU A 62 9.18 4.19 13.49
CA GLU A 62 10.14 4.62 14.52
C GLU A 62 10.77 3.44 15.26
N PHE A 63 10.01 2.37 15.53
CA PHE A 63 10.53 1.16 16.17
C PHE A 63 11.43 0.35 15.24
N GLU A 64 11.05 0.18 13.98
CA GLU A 64 11.83 -0.52 12.97
C GLU A 64 13.17 0.18 12.76
N THR A 65 13.16 1.51 12.63
CA THR A 65 14.41 2.29 12.47
C THR A 65 15.32 2.21 13.70
N ARG A 66 14.79 2.28 14.92
CA ARG A 66 15.61 2.15 16.15
C ARG A 66 16.11 0.73 16.42
N SER A 67 15.29 -0.29 16.15
CA SER A 67 15.67 -1.70 16.36
C SER A 67 16.67 -2.17 15.31
N SER A 68 16.52 -1.74 14.06
CA SER A 68 17.46 -2.04 12.97
C SER A 68 18.85 -1.48 13.26
N GLN A 69 18.96 -0.24 13.77
CA GLN A 69 20.25 0.32 14.20
C GLN A 69 20.91 -0.51 15.31
N ARG A 70 20.14 -0.97 16.29
CA ARG A 70 20.67 -1.80 17.38
C ARG A 70 21.09 -3.19 16.89
N GLN A 71 20.30 -3.80 16.01
CA GLN A 71 20.62 -5.09 15.39
C GLN A 71 21.87 -4.99 14.51
N LEU A 72 22.00 -3.95 13.69
CA LEU A 72 23.19 -3.71 12.88
C LEU A 72 24.43 -3.44 13.74
N ALA A 73 24.29 -2.71 14.86
CA ALA A 73 25.39 -2.51 15.80
C ALA A 73 25.83 -3.84 16.45
N GLU A 74 24.88 -4.66 16.88
CA GLU A 74 25.15 -5.99 17.44
C GLU A 74 25.78 -6.93 16.40
N TRP A 75 25.29 -6.93 15.16
CA TRP A 75 25.86 -7.72 14.07
C TRP A 75 27.26 -7.23 13.66
N ASN A 76 27.47 -5.92 13.60
CA ASN A 76 28.81 -5.35 13.37
C ASN A 76 29.81 -5.76 14.46
N GLU A 77 29.36 -5.84 15.71
CA GLU A 77 30.22 -6.27 16.83
C GLU A 77 30.48 -7.79 16.82
N VAL A 78 29.46 -8.61 16.57
CA VAL A 78 29.56 -10.08 16.60
C VAL A 78 30.26 -10.66 15.36
N GLU A 79 29.93 -10.17 14.16
CA GLU A 79 30.43 -10.76 12.90
C GLU A 79 31.70 -10.07 12.39
N PHE A 80 31.80 -8.75 12.59
CA PHE A 80 32.90 -7.97 12.03
C PHE A 80 33.85 -7.35 13.07
N GLY A 81 33.49 -7.39 14.37
CA GLY A 81 34.24 -6.72 15.44
C GLY A 81 34.32 -5.20 15.29
N PHE A 82 33.49 -4.60 14.43
CA PHE A 82 33.48 -3.16 14.21
C PHE A 82 32.73 -2.47 15.33
N ARG A 83 33.47 -1.70 16.13
CA ARG A 83 32.92 -0.75 17.10
C ARG A 83 32.83 0.63 16.47
N ALA A 84 31.77 1.38 16.75
CA ALA A 84 31.70 2.78 16.34
C ALA A 84 32.93 3.55 16.86
N PRO A 85 33.58 4.37 16.01
CA PRO A 85 34.78 5.12 16.41
C PRO A 85 34.47 6.05 17.58
N SER A 86 35.32 6.03 18.61
CA SER A 86 35.20 6.90 19.77
C SER A 86 35.58 8.34 19.41
N GLY A 87 35.07 9.32 20.17
CA GLY A 87 35.36 10.75 19.99
C GLY A 87 36.86 11.06 19.88
N ASP A 88 37.68 10.34 20.64
CA ASP A 88 39.14 10.48 20.67
C ASP A 88 39.85 10.07 19.35
N GLN A 89 39.13 9.43 18.41
CA GLN A 89 39.65 9.04 17.10
C GLN A 89 39.38 10.11 16.03
N PHE A 90 38.57 11.12 16.36
CA PHE A 90 38.33 12.25 15.46
C PHE A 90 39.38 13.32 15.68
N ILE A 91 39.88 13.82 14.55
CA ILE A 91 40.84 14.92 14.53
C ILE A 91 40.05 16.22 14.60
N ASP A 92 40.15 16.93 15.73
CA ASP A 92 39.38 18.16 15.96
C ASP A 92 40.01 19.40 15.28
N ASP A 93 41.30 19.34 14.90
CA ASP A 93 42.03 20.52 14.41
C ASP A 93 42.81 20.29 13.11
N GLY A 94 42.92 21.33 12.29
CA GLY A 94 43.65 21.31 11.02
C GLY A 94 45.15 21.07 11.19
N THR A 95 45.74 21.44 12.32
CA THR A 95 47.15 21.17 12.64
C THR A 95 47.37 19.69 12.93
N GLN A 96 46.43 19.04 13.63
CA GLN A 96 46.45 17.60 13.86
C GLN A 96 46.28 16.83 12.54
N LEU A 97 45.48 17.36 11.60
CA LEU A 97 45.35 16.78 10.26
C LEU A 97 46.67 16.91 9.46
N ALA A 98 47.36 18.05 9.57
CA ALA A 98 48.66 18.26 8.93
C ALA A 98 49.74 17.30 9.46
N ALA A 99 49.69 16.93 10.74
CA ALA A 99 50.58 15.94 11.34
C ALA A 99 50.39 14.52 10.76
N LEU A 100 49.19 14.20 10.28
CA LEU A 100 48.90 12.90 9.66
C LEU A 100 49.46 12.77 8.23
N GLY A 101 49.75 13.90 7.57
CA GLY A 101 50.42 13.94 6.26
C GLY A 101 51.94 13.86 6.32
N ALA A 102 52.53 13.83 7.52
CA ALA A 102 53.97 13.66 7.71
C ALA A 102 54.40 12.21 7.45
N ASP A 103 55.68 12.03 7.08
CA ASP A 103 56.26 10.71 6.77
C ASP A 103 56.08 9.76 7.98
N PRO A 104 55.71 8.48 7.77
CA PRO A 104 55.43 7.55 8.87
C PRO A 104 56.59 7.48 9.86
N ALA A 105 56.28 7.53 11.16
CA ALA A 105 57.27 7.41 12.21
C ALA A 105 58.07 6.10 12.08
N ARG A 106 59.37 6.12 12.42
CA ARG A 106 60.21 4.91 12.43
C ARG A 106 59.59 3.85 13.34
N GLY A 107 59.11 2.75 12.74
CA GLY A 107 58.44 1.65 13.44
C GLY A 107 56.92 1.61 13.30
N ALA A 108 56.31 2.49 12.50
CA ALA A 108 54.88 2.42 12.21
C ALA A 108 54.50 1.09 11.52
N PRO A 109 53.38 0.45 11.91
CA PRO A 109 52.89 -0.77 11.26
C PRO A 109 52.64 -0.53 9.76
N SER A 110 52.86 -1.55 8.95
CA SER A 110 52.72 -1.44 7.49
C SER A 110 51.30 -0.97 7.12
N PRO A 111 51.15 0.08 6.29
CA PRO A 111 49.84 0.57 5.90
C PRO A 111 49.01 -0.52 5.23
N ILE A 112 47.76 -0.69 5.67
CA ILE A 112 46.81 -1.63 5.07
C ILE A 112 46.46 -1.07 3.68
N ARG A 113 46.97 -1.72 2.63
CA ARG A 113 46.66 -1.34 1.25
C ARG A 113 45.32 -1.95 0.86
N LEU A 114 44.28 -1.13 0.81
CA LEU A 114 43.01 -1.50 0.18
C LEU A 114 43.24 -1.57 -1.34
N ALA A 115 42.88 -2.69 -1.95
CA ALA A 115 42.84 -2.81 -3.40
C ALA A 115 41.77 -1.84 -3.94
N ARG A 116 42.19 -0.67 -4.39
CA ARG A 116 41.35 0.20 -5.20
C ARG A 116 41.14 -0.51 -6.53
N GLY A 117 39.97 -1.15 -6.68
CA GLY A 117 39.46 -1.55 -7.98
C GLY A 117 39.60 -0.35 -8.90
N GLY A 118 40.27 -0.54 -10.04
CA GLY A 118 40.65 0.54 -10.94
C GLY A 118 39.49 1.51 -11.15
N HIS A 119 39.78 2.80 -11.09
CA HIS A 119 38.80 3.81 -11.48
C HIS A 119 38.32 3.45 -12.90
N VAL A 120 37.12 2.92 -13.00
CA VAL A 120 36.39 2.94 -14.26
C VAL A 120 36.10 4.41 -14.45
N GLU A 121 36.91 5.05 -15.28
CA GLU A 121 36.65 6.39 -15.78
C GLU A 121 35.33 6.27 -16.56
N MET A 122 34.21 6.41 -15.85
CA MET A 122 32.91 6.53 -16.45
C MET A 122 32.96 7.82 -17.25
N SER A 123 33.33 7.68 -18.53
CA SER A 123 33.21 8.74 -19.52
C SER A 123 31.88 9.42 -19.28
N SER A 124 31.87 10.75 -19.20
CA SER A 124 30.65 11.54 -19.05
C SER A 124 29.58 11.15 -20.09
N GLY A 125 30.01 10.58 -21.22
CA GLY A 125 29.14 9.95 -22.23
C GLY A 125 28.37 8.72 -21.74
N ALA A 126 28.94 7.86 -20.88
CA ALA A 126 28.27 6.68 -20.33
C ALA A 126 27.15 7.04 -19.35
N LEU A 127 27.35 8.07 -18.52
CA LEU A 127 26.27 8.62 -17.68
C LEU A 127 25.20 9.31 -18.52
N THR A 128 25.59 9.98 -19.60
CA THR A 128 24.65 10.64 -20.53
C THR A 128 23.83 9.62 -21.34
N GLU A 129 24.44 8.50 -21.74
CA GLU A 129 23.78 7.36 -22.38
C GLU A 129 22.83 6.65 -21.41
N LEU A 130 23.27 6.40 -20.18
CA LEU A 130 22.41 5.83 -19.14
C LEU A 130 21.23 6.75 -18.82
N ALA A 131 21.46 8.05 -18.68
CA ALA A 131 20.41 9.04 -18.44
C ALA A 131 19.43 9.12 -19.62
N ARG A 132 19.93 9.09 -20.87
CA ARG A 132 19.10 9.06 -22.08
C ARG A 132 18.28 7.76 -22.19
N ALA A 133 18.88 6.62 -21.87
CA ALA A 133 18.19 5.32 -21.87
C ALA A 133 17.10 5.24 -20.79
N LEU A 134 17.34 5.84 -19.62
CA LEU A 134 16.35 5.96 -18.55
C LEU A 134 15.23 6.94 -18.91
N ASP A 135 15.54 8.03 -19.60
CA ASP A 135 14.58 9.05 -20.04
C ASP A 135 13.71 8.58 -21.21
N SER A 136 14.29 7.90 -22.22
CA SER A 136 13.56 7.56 -23.45
C SER A 136 12.73 6.30 -23.32
N ASP A 137 13.24 5.25 -22.67
CA ASP A 137 12.62 3.92 -22.79
C ASP A 137 11.81 3.54 -21.56
N ALA A 138 12.28 3.86 -20.35
CA ALA A 138 11.57 3.50 -19.13
C ALA A 138 10.33 4.39 -18.91
N VAL A 139 10.47 5.71 -19.12
CA VAL A 139 9.37 6.68 -18.97
C VAL A 139 8.29 6.46 -20.02
N GLN A 140 8.67 6.21 -21.28
CA GLN A 140 7.71 6.02 -22.38
C GLN A 140 6.95 4.70 -22.24
N ARG A 141 7.62 3.61 -21.80
CA ARG A 141 6.97 2.33 -21.48
C ARG A 141 6.01 2.44 -20.30
N GLY A 142 6.41 3.13 -19.23
CA GLY A 142 5.55 3.39 -18.07
C GLY A 142 4.30 4.20 -18.46
N ARG A 143 4.47 5.23 -19.30
CA ARG A 143 3.36 6.06 -19.80
C ARG A 143 2.39 5.28 -20.69
N GLN A 144 2.88 4.39 -21.56
CA GLN A 144 2.03 3.52 -22.38
C GLN A 144 1.26 2.49 -21.55
N GLN A 145 1.91 1.89 -20.54
CA GLN A 145 1.24 0.96 -19.63
C GLN A 145 0.15 1.66 -18.82
N PHE A 146 0.42 2.88 -18.34
CA PHE A 146 -0.56 3.69 -17.62
C PHE A 146 -1.77 4.04 -18.51
N HIS A 147 -1.55 4.53 -19.73
CA HIS A 147 -2.65 4.83 -20.65
C HIS A 147 -3.47 3.58 -21.03
N ARG A 148 -2.83 2.41 -21.15
CA ARG A 148 -3.54 1.15 -21.40
C ARG A 148 -4.36 0.70 -20.19
N ALA A 149 -3.83 0.88 -18.98
CA ALA A 149 -4.56 0.57 -17.74
C ALA A 149 -5.76 1.51 -17.56
N VAL A 150 -5.59 2.80 -17.81
CA VAL A 150 -6.67 3.79 -17.79
C VAL A 150 -7.71 3.52 -18.87
N ALA A 151 -7.30 3.14 -20.09
CA ALA A 151 -8.22 2.76 -21.14
C ALA A 151 -9.02 1.50 -20.76
N LEU A 152 -8.38 0.47 -20.20
CA LEU A 152 -9.07 -0.73 -19.69
C LEU A 152 -10.07 -0.39 -18.58
N LEU A 153 -9.73 0.53 -17.68
CA LEU A 153 -10.64 0.99 -16.63
C LEU A 153 -11.81 1.79 -17.20
N ALA A 154 -11.57 2.64 -18.20
CA ALA A 154 -12.62 3.41 -18.87
C ALA A 154 -13.58 2.52 -19.67
N THR A 155 -13.08 1.46 -20.33
CA THR A 155 -13.97 0.50 -21.03
C THR A 155 -14.75 -0.39 -20.06
N SER A 156 -14.35 -0.43 -18.78
CA SER A 156 -15.04 -1.21 -17.74
C SER A 156 -16.23 -0.44 -17.16
N ASP A 157 -16.29 0.88 -17.33
CA ASP A 157 -17.38 1.76 -16.85
C ASP A 157 -18.55 1.81 -17.85
N GLU A 158 -18.27 1.66 -19.16
CA GLU A 158 -19.31 1.61 -20.20
C GLU A 158 -20.05 0.26 -20.29
N SER A 159 -19.57 -0.81 -19.65
CA SER A 159 -20.23 -2.12 -19.66
C SER A 159 -21.36 -2.29 -18.63
N ASP A 160 -21.57 -1.30 -17.74
CA ASP A 160 -22.61 -1.36 -16.71
C ASP A 160 -23.96 -0.76 -17.14
N GLU A 161 -24.04 -0.08 -18.31
CA GLU A 161 -25.32 0.42 -18.87
C GLU A 161 -26.05 -0.58 -19.80
N GLU A 162 -25.42 -1.69 -20.21
CA GLU A 162 -26.06 -2.72 -21.06
C GLU A 162 -26.46 -4.01 -20.31
N ALA A 163 -26.38 -4.03 -18.97
CA ALA A 163 -26.82 -5.15 -18.12
C ALA A 163 -28.37 -5.24 -17.96
N GLY A 164 -29.12 -4.85 -19.00
CA GLY A 164 -30.57 -5.01 -19.09
C GLY A 164 -31.04 -6.13 -20.03
N ARG A 165 -30.16 -6.79 -20.78
CA ARG A 165 -30.55 -7.87 -21.70
C ARG A 165 -29.50 -8.98 -21.79
N ALA A 166 -29.98 -10.22 -21.68
CA ALA A 166 -29.30 -11.51 -21.93
C ALA A 166 -28.48 -12.06 -20.74
N GLU A 167 -29.01 -12.96 -19.90
CA GLU A 167 -29.15 -14.42 -20.14
C GLU A 167 -27.90 -15.14 -20.75
N GLN A 168 -26.77 -14.46 -20.94
CA GLN A 168 -25.54 -15.03 -21.55
C GLN A 168 -24.33 -15.14 -20.61
N GLY A 169 -24.44 -14.67 -19.35
CA GLY A 169 -23.34 -14.73 -18.36
C GLY A 169 -23.03 -16.12 -17.80
N GLY A 170 -23.96 -17.07 -17.92
CA GLY A 170 -23.76 -18.43 -17.40
C GLY A 170 -22.77 -19.27 -18.22
N SER A 171 -22.64 -19.01 -19.52
CA SER A 171 -21.76 -19.80 -20.40
C SER A 171 -20.30 -19.35 -20.39
N ASP A 172 -20.03 -18.09 -20.04
CA ASP A 172 -18.67 -17.53 -20.09
C ASP A 172 -17.87 -17.81 -18.82
N ALA A 173 -18.52 -17.86 -17.66
CA ALA A 173 -17.90 -18.35 -16.42
C ALA A 173 -17.43 -19.82 -16.56
N ALA A 174 -18.23 -20.66 -17.22
CA ALA A 174 -17.89 -22.05 -17.50
C ALA A 174 -16.76 -22.21 -18.54
N ARG A 175 -16.58 -21.23 -19.45
CA ARG A 175 -15.49 -21.20 -20.42
C ARG A 175 -14.17 -20.69 -19.83
N LEU A 176 -14.23 -19.70 -18.94
CA LEU A 176 -13.07 -19.19 -18.20
C LEU A 176 -12.51 -20.24 -17.24
N ALA A 177 -13.36 -20.95 -16.49
CA ALA A 177 -12.94 -22.03 -15.61
C ALA A 177 -12.20 -23.17 -16.36
N ARG A 178 -12.65 -23.49 -17.58
CA ARG A 178 -12.06 -24.54 -18.43
C ARG A 178 -10.73 -24.12 -19.07
N ARG A 179 -10.51 -22.81 -19.28
CA ARG A 179 -9.23 -22.27 -19.76
C ARG A 179 -8.17 -22.21 -18.66
N LEU A 180 -8.56 -21.89 -17.43
CA LEU A 180 -7.63 -21.85 -16.29
C LEU A 180 -7.13 -23.25 -15.91
N THR A 181 -7.97 -24.28 -16.03
CA THR A 181 -7.54 -25.67 -15.80
C THR A 181 -6.68 -26.26 -16.92
N ALA A 182 -6.82 -25.77 -18.17
CA ALA A 182 -5.95 -26.20 -19.27
C ALA A 182 -4.56 -25.53 -19.26
N GLY A 183 -4.42 -24.35 -18.65
CA GLY A 183 -3.17 -23.57 -18.63
C GLY A 183 -2.16 -23.96 -17.54
N THR A 184 -2.52 -24.81 -16.59
CA THR A 184 -1.65 -25.21 -15.47
C THR A 184 -0.78 -26.44 -15.74
N GLY A 185 -0.90 -27.05 -16.93
CA GLY A 185 -0.13 -28.24 -17.33
C GLY A 185 1.31 -27.99 -17.79
N THR A 186 1.68 -26.74 -18.11
CA THR A 186 3.00 -26.42 -18.71
C THR A 186 4.03 -25.83 -17.73
N ALA A 187 3.69 -25.68 -16.44
CA ALA A 187 4.61 -25.16 -15.43
C ALA A 187 5.33 -26.27 -14.62
N ALA A 188 4.96 -27.55 -14.78
CA ALA A 188 5.55 -28.66 -14.02
C ALA A 188 6.86 -29.23 -14.62
N ALA A 189 7.34 -28.71 -15.76
CA ALA A 189 8.46 -29.30 -16.50
C ALA A 189 9.85 -28.66 -16.26
N TYR A 190 9.95 -27.55 -15.51
CA TYR A 190 11.22 -26.82 -15.33
C TYR A 190 11.87 -26.95 -13.94
N GLY A 191 11.25 -27.66 -12.99
CA GLY A 191 11.70 -27.67 -11.59
C GLY A 191 12.63 -28.80 -11.16
N THR A 192 12.94 -29.80 -12.01
CA THR A 192 13.49 -31.07 -11.51
C THR A 192 14.76 -31.53 -12.23
N ARG A 193 15.73 -30.63 -12.44
CA ARG A 193 17.06 -31.06 -12.92
C ARG A 193 18.22 -30.13 -12.51
N LEU A 194 18.42 -29.82 -11.23
CA LEU A 194 19.68 -29.20 -10.77
C LEU A 194 20.15 -29.64 -9.37
N VAL A 195 19.85 -30.87 -8.93
CA VAL A 195 20.52 -31.46 -7.76
C VAL A 195 20.92 -32.89 -8.07
N ARG A 196 22.17 -33.07 -8.54
CA ARG A 196 23.08 -34.22 -8.30
C ARG A 196 24.16 -34.31 -9.40
N SER A 197 25.35 -33.75 -9.14
CA SER A 197 26.66 -34.18 -9.68
C SER A 197 27.75 -33.29 -9.07
N GLY A 198 28.23 -33.58 -7.86
CA GLY A 198 29.57 -34.12 -7.64
C GLY A 198 30.44 -33.07 -6.92
N PRO A 199 31.62 -33.38 -6.37
CA PRO A 199 32.40 -34.64 -6.45
C PRO A 199 32.08 -35.66 -5.35
#